data_AF-A0A6C0DGK5-F1
#
_entry.id   AF-A0A6C0DGK5-F1
#
_cell.length_a   1.000
_cell.length_b   1.000
_cell.length_c   1.000
_cell.angle_alpha   90.00
_cell.angle_beta   90.00
_cell.angle_gamma   90.00
#
_symmetry.space_group_name_H-M   'P 1'
#
loop_
_entity.id
_entity.type
_entity.pdbx_description
1 polymer ?
#
loop_
_entity_poly.entity_id
_entity_poly.type
_entity_poly.pdbx_seq_one_letter_code
_entity_poly.pdbx_strand_id
1 'polypeptide(L)'
;MEKYMMKLPQEIVDYIIPYTYKLQNKDMLYDIKNFTQSKSDLLYLYHAFWVLYMEEEEPEHHYWLLNDLIAYTNNYSPTMNGYINTFYSIFSRNLLLKTNQHIENYVSNLEKKEVVSQINILLGLLTPYERYDIIVYFSKKHNIDLEIALL
;
A
#
# COMPACT_ATOMS: atom_id res chain seq x y z
N MET A 1 -23.67 8.56 -6.47
CA MET A 1 -23.11 9.81 -5.91
C MET A 1 -24.11 10.47 -4.96
N GLU A 2 -25.36 10.69 -5.39
CA GLU A 2 -26.44 11.26 -4.55
C GLU A 2 -26.62 10.59 -3.19
N LYS A 3 -26.62 9.25 -3.14
CA LYS A 3 -26.78 8.46 -1.90
C LYS A 3 -25.75 8.79 -0.79
N TYR A 4 -24.56 9.25 -1.16
CA TYR A 4 -23.51 9.62 -0.20
C TYR A 4 -23.52 11.12 0.11
N MET A 5 -23.82 11.96 -0.87
CA MET A 5 -23.93 13.42 -0.69
C MET A 5 -25.07 13.79 0.25
N MET A 6 -26.20 13.07 0.22
CA MET A 6 -27.34 13.28 1.13
C MET A 6 -27.04 12.95 2.60
N LYS A 7 -25.90 12.33 2.90
CA LYS A 7 -25.47 12.04 4.28
C LYS A 7 -24.58 13.12 4.88
N LEU A 8 -24.12 14.07 4.07
CA LEU A 8 -23.24 15.15 4.49
C LEU A 8 -24.09 16.40 4.84
N PRO A 9 -23.65 17.22 5.82
CA PRO A 9 -24.24 18.54 6.04
C PRO A 9 -24.21 19.38 4.76
N GLN A 10 -25.24 20.21 4.56
CA GLN A 10 -25.40 20.98 3.33
C GLN A 10 -24.19 21.90 3.07
N GLU A 11 -23.59 22.48 4.11
CA GLU A 11 -22.43 23.35 3.98
C GLU A 11 -21.20 22.60 3.42
N ILE A 12 -21.06 21.32 3.77
CA ILE A 12 -20.00 20.45 3.24
C ILE A 12 -20.28 20.10 1.79
N VAL A 13 -21.54 19.81 1.45
CA VAL A 13 -21.97 19.53 0.08
C VAL A 13 -21.70 20.74 -0.82
N ASP A 14 -22.06 21.94 -0.37
CA ASP A 14 -21.83 23.20 -1.10
C ASP A 14 -20.33 23.49 -1.28
N TYR A 15 -19.49 23.05 -0.33
CA TYR A 15 -18.03 23.13 -0.47
C TYR A 15 -17.47 22.12 -1.48
N ILE A 16 -18.05 20.92 -1.58
CA ILE A 16 -17.58 19.82 -2.46
C ILE A 16 -18.02 20.03 -3.92
N ILE A 17 -19.26 20.44 -4.17
CA ILE A 17 -19.86 20.57 -5.51
C ILE A 17 -18.98 21.37 -6.48
N PRO A 18 -18.39 22.53 -6.13
CA PRO A 18 -17.52 23.27 -7.05
C PRO A 18 -16.30 22.47 -7.55
N TYR A 19 -15.82 21.51 -6.75
CA TYR A 19 -14.69 20.66 -7.11
C TYR A 19 -15.08 19.46 -7.98
N THR A 20 -16.36 19.10 -8.08
CA THR A 20 -16.83 18.04 -8.99
C THR A 20 -16.83 18.50 -10.44
N TYR A 21 -16.94 19.82 -10.68
CA TYR A 21 -16.79 20.43 -12.00
C TYR A 21 -15.34 20.69 -12.41
N LYS A 22 -14.38 20.52 -11.48
CA LYS A 22 -12.95 20.58 -11.77
C LYS A 22 -12.44 19.17 -12.04
N LEU A 23 -11.99 18.93 -13.26
CA LEU A 23 -11.32 17.69 -13.62
C LEU A 23 -10.11 17.50 -12.71
N GLN A 24 -10.13 16.41 -11.94
CA GLN A 24 -9.00 15.99 -11.13
C GLN A 24 -7.86 15.55 -12.05
N ASN A 25 -6.63 15.68 -11.56
CA ASN A 25 -5.46 15.23 -12.29
C ASN A 25 -5.61 13.72 -12.62
N LYS A 26 -5.45 13.36 -13.90
CA LYS A 26 -5.64 11.98 -14.38
C LYS A 26 -4.66 10.99 -13.74
N ASP A 27 -3.43 11.43 -13.51
CA ASP A 27 -2.39 10.60 -12.89
C ASP A 27 -2.72 10.31 -11.42
N MET A 28 -3.25 11.30 -10.70
CA MET A 28 -3.73 11.12 -9.32
C MET A 28 -4.91 10.14 -9.26
N LEU A 29 -5.89 10.27 -10.17
CA LEU A 29 -7.02 9.34 -10.22
C LEU A 29 -6.57 7.92 -10.57
N TYR A 30 -5.62 7.80 -11.50
CA TYR A 30 -5.00 6.52 -11.85
C TYR A 30 -4.28 5.91 -10.66
N ASP A 31 -3.51 6.69 -9.90
CA ASP A 31 -2.80 6.24 -8.72
C ASP A 31 -3.75 5.72 -7.62
N ILE A 32 -4.85 6.44 -7.32
CA ILE A 32 -5.88 6.01 -6.36
C ILE A 32 -6.52 4.68 -6.78
N LYS A 33 -6.86 4.55 -8.08
CA LYS A 33 -7.42 3.32 -8.63
C LYS A 33 -6.42 2.18 -8.51
N ASN A 34 -5.17 2.42 -8.91
CA ASN A 34 -4.11 1.43 -8.86
C ASN A 34 -3.81 0.99 -7.43
N PHE A 35 -3.75 1.91 -6.46
CA PHE A 35 -3.60 1.57 -5.04
C PHE A 35 -4.67 0.59 -4.57
N THR A 36 -5.93 0.88 -4.90
CA THR A 36 -7.06 0.06 -4.47
C THR A 36 -7.00 -1.34 -5.09
N GLN A 37 -6.69 -1.41 -6.39
CA GLN A 37 -6.54 -2.67 -7.12
C GLN A 37 -5.36 -3.48 -6.58
N SER A 38 -4.15 -2.90 -6.57
CA SER A 38 -2.94 -3.59 -6.12
C SER A 38 -3.04 -4.07 -4.67
N LYS A 39 -3.70 -3.32 -3.79
CA LYS A 39 -3.98 -3.79 -2.44
C LYS A 39 -4.86 -5.04 -2.45
N SER A 40 -5.94 -5.04 -3.23
CA SER A 40 -6.83 -6.20 -3.36
C SER A 40 -6.07 -7.41 -3.91
N ASP A 41 -5.30 -7.22 -4.97
CA ASP A 41 -4.53 -8.28 -5.63
C ASP A 41 -3.50 -8.89 -4.66
N LEU A 42 -2.73 -8.05 -3.96
CA LEU A 42 -1.74 -8.53 -2.99
C LEU A 42 -2.39 -9.28 -1.83
N LEU A 43 -3.47 -8.77 -1.26
CA LEU A 43 -4.17 -9.46 -0.18
C LEU A 43 -4.70 -10.82 -0.64
N TYR A 44 -5.27 -10.89 -1.83
CA TYR A 44 -5.73 -12.14 -2.42
C TYR A 44 -4.58 -13.12 -2.67
N LEU A 45 -3.50 -12.68 -3.32
CA LEU A 45 -2.34 -13.52 -3.63
C LEU A 45 -1.69 -14.11 -2.37
N TYR A 46 -1.50 -13.28 -1.34
CA TYR A 46 -0.90 -13.73 -0.09
C TYR A 46 -1.85 -14.65 0.69
N HIS A 47 -3.15 -14.37 0.70
CA HIS A 47 -4.13 -15.27 1.31
C HIS A 47 -4.17 -16.63 0.61
N ALA A 48 -4.29 -16.62 -0.72
CA ALA A 48 -4.34 -17.83 -1.52
C ALA A 48 -3.08 -18.70 -1.36
N PHE A 49 -1.89 -18.08 -1.33
CA PHE A 49 -0.67 -18.83 -1.14
C PHE A 49 -0.47 -19.29 0.31
N TRP A 50 -0.48 -18.37 1.27
CA TRP A 50 -0.10 -18.71 2.65
C TRP A 50 -1.21 -19.44 3.40
N VAL A 51 -2.47 -19.04 3.25
CA VAL A 51 -3.57 -19.65 4.00
C VAL A 51 -4.12 -20.87 3.27
N LEU A 52 -4.41 -20.76 1.97
CA LEU A 52 -5.06 -21.88 1.26
C LEU A 52 -4.08 -22.97 0.81
N TYR A 53 -2.89 -22.62 0.35
CA TYR A 53 -1.92 -23.58 -0.18
C TYR A 53 -0.92 -24.06 0.88
N MET A 54 -0.37 -23.15 1.70
CA MET A 54 0.58 -23.49 2.77
C MET A 54 -0.09 -23.84 4.10
N GLU A 55 -1.42 -23.67 4.22
CA GLU A 55 -2.21 -23.99 5.43
C GLU A 55 -1.78 -23.19 6.69
N GLU A 56 -1.24 -21.97 6.53
CA GLU A 56 -0.91 -21.08 7.64
C GLU A 56 -2.17 -20.51 8.32
N GLU A 57 -2.06 -20.18 9.60
CA GLU A 57 -3.16 -19.60 10.37
C GLU A 57 -3.43 -18.14 9.96
N GLU A 58 -4.70 -17.70 10.01
CA GLU A 58 -4.99 -16.27 9.88
C GLU A 58 -4.58 -15.51 11.15
N PRO A 59 -3.98 -14.30 11.05
CA PRO A 59 -3.79 -13.49 9.84
C PRO A 59 -2.34 -13.49 9.30
N GLU A 60 -1.62 -14.63 9.31
CA GLU A 60 -0.18 -14.69 8.95
C GLU A 60 0.14 -14.15 7.55
N HIS A 61 -0.76 -14.34 6.58
CA HIS A 61 -0.63 -13.78 5.23
C HIS A 61 -0.42 -12.24 5.22
N HIS A 62 -1.00 -11.51 6.19
CA HIS A 62 -0.75 -10.07 6.34
C HIS A 62 0.66 -9.78 6.82
N TYR A 63 1.20 -10.57 7.75
CA TYR A 63 2.57 -10.40 8.25
C TYR A 63 3.60 -10.73 7.18
N TRP A 64 3.36 -11.78 6.37
CA TRP A 64 4.18 -12.08 5.21
C TRP A 64 4.19 -10.94 4.19
N LEU A 65 3.02 -10.38 3.87
CA LEU A 65 2.92 -9.22 2.98
C LEU A 65 3.66 -8.01 3.56
N LEU A 66 3.45 -7.69 4.84
CA LEU A 66 4.14 -6.58 5.49
C LEU A 66 5.66 -6.75 5.44
N ASN A 67 6.16 -7.96 5.72
CA ASN A 67 7.58 -8.26 5.68
C ASN A 67 8.18 -8.07 4.28
N ASP A 68 7.50 -8.56 3.24
CA ASP A 68 7.95 -8.37 1.85
C ASP A 68 7.88 -6.91 1.41
N LEU A 69 6.90 -6.13 1.86
CA LEU A 69 6.84 -4.68 1.61
C LEU A 69 8.01 -3.96 2.29
N ILE A 70 8.32 -4.28 3.55
CA ILE A 70 9.47 -3.71 4.27
C ILE A 70 10.76 -4.11 3.56
N ALA A 71 10.91 -5.38 3.18
CA ALA A 71 12.06 -5.87 2.43
C ALA A 71 12.22 -5.11 1.12
N TYR A 72 11.16 -4.97 0.31
CA TYR A 72 11.19 -4.21 -0.94
C TYR A 72 11.64 -2.76 -0.72
N THR A 73 11.06 -2.06 0.27
CA THR A 73 11.41 -0.66 0.56
C THR A 73 12.86 -0.49 1.01
N ASN A 74 13.43 -1.51 1.67
CA ASN A 74 14.83 -1.54 2.08
C ASN A 74 15.76 -2.23 1.05
N ASN A 75 15.32 -2.38 -0.22
CA ASN A 75 16.05 -3.08 -1.29
C ASN A 75 16.58 -4.46 -0.86
N TYR A 76 15.75 -5.20 -0.13
CA TYR A 76 16.02 -6.52 0.44
C TYR A 76 17.25 -6.58 1.37
N SER A 77 17.75 -5.43 1.84
CA SER A 77 18.76 -5.38 2.89
C SER A 77 18.12 -5.67 4.24
N PRO A 78 18.72 -6.53 5.10
CA PRO A 78 18.21 -6.77 6.45
C PRO A 78 18.09 -5.48 7.25
N THR A 79 16.90 -5.22 7.81
CA THR A 79 16.63 -4.01 8.63
C THR A 79 17.43 -3.97 9.92
N MET A 80 17.93 -5.12 10.40
CA MET A 80 18.85 -5.18 11.54
C MET A 80 20.17 -4.40 11.31
N ASN A 81 20.54 -4.19 10.05
CA ASN A 81 21.70 -3.38 9.66
C ASN A 81 21.35 -1.89 9.46
N GLY A 82 20.11 -1.51 9.78
CA GLY A 82 19.54 -0.19 9.54
C GLY A 82 18.84 -0.04 8.19
N TYR A 83 18.29 1.15 7.98
CA TYR A 83 17.60 1.53 6.76
C TYR A 83 18.57 2.13 5.74
N ILE A 84 18.37 1.80 4.47
CA ILE A 84 19.19 2.30 3.36
C ILE A 84 18.56 3.53 2.69
N ASN A 85 19.29 4.18 1.78
CA ASN A 85 18.82 5.38 1.07
C ASN A 85 17.49 5.20 0.33
N THR A 86 17.24 4.02 -0.25
CA THR A 86 15.98 3.71 -0.94
C THR A 86 14.79 3.78 0.03
N PHE A 87 14.96 3.29 1.25
CA PHE A 87 13.93 3.32 2.28
C PHE A 87 13.56 4.77 2.63
N TYR A 88 14.56 5.61 2.91
CA TYR A 88 14.33 7.03 3.18
C TYR A 88 13.72 7.77 1.99
N SER A 89 14.16 7.45 0.76
CA SER A 89 13.61 8.00 -0.48
C SER A 89 12.10 7.71 -0.60
N ILE A 90 11.67 6.47 -0.34
CA ILE A 90 10.25 6.10 -0.38
C ILE A 90 9.46 6.84 0.72
N PHE A 91 9.94 6.84 1.96
CA PHE A 91 9.23 7.50 3.06
C PHE A 91 9.17 9.04 2.91
N SER A 92 10.19 9.65 2.32
CA SER A 92 10.22 11.10 2.05
C SER A 92 9.18 11.59 1.04
N ARG A 93 8.50 10.67 0.33
CA ARG A 93 7.31 11.00 -0.49
C ARG A 93 6.18 11.57 0.36
N ASN A 94 6.15 11.23 1.66
CA ASN A 94 5.32 11.93 2.61
C ASN A 94 5.92 13.30 2.95
N LEU A 95 5.26 14.37 2.52
CA LEU A 95 5.71 15.76 2.69
C LEU A 95 5.93 16.19 4.15
N LEU A 96 5.40 15.45 5.12
CA LEU A 96 5.58 15.69 6.55
C LEU A 96 6.91 15.11 7.08
N LEU A 97 7.52 14.15 6.37
CA LEU A 97 8.72 13.43 6.78
C LEU A 97 9.97 14.00 6.09
N LYS A 98 10.49 15.10 6.62
CA LYS A 98 11.57 15.89 5.99
C LYS A 98 12.99 15.44 6.30
N THR A 99 13.20 14.65 7.35
CA THR A 99 14.54 14.22 7.81
C THR A 99 14.53 12.73 8.09
N ASN A 100 15.70 12.09 7.99
CA ASN A 100 15.84 10.67 8.32
C ASN A 100 15.40 10.38 9.76
N GLN A 101 15.72 11.27 10.71
CA GLN A 101 15.26 11.14 12.09
C GLN A 101 13.74 11.16 12.22
N HIS A 102 13.04 12.02 11.46
CA HIS A 102 11.57 12.03 11.44
C HIS A 102 11.02 10.74 10.85
N ILE A 103 11.65 10.20 9.80
CA ILE A 103 11.28 8.93 9.18
C ILE A 103 11.47 7.79 10.19
N GLU A 104 12.63 7.68 10.84
CA GLU A 104 12.90 6.67 11.86
C GLU A 104 11.88 6.72 13.02
N ASN A 105 11.61 7.93 13.53
CA ASN A 105 10.61 8.13 14.58
C ASN A 105 9.20 7.75 14.09
N TYR A 106 8.87 8.05 12.84
CA TYR A 106 7.59 7.68 12.25
C TYR A 106 7.46 6.16 12.13
N VAL A 107 8.50 5.49 11.63
CA VAL A 107 8.54 4.03 11.44
C VAL A 107 8.45 3.31 12.79
N SER A 108 9.20 3.75 13.81
CA SER A 108 9.08 3.18 15.17
C SER A 108 7.66 3.30 15.76
N ASN A 109 6.90 4.33 15.37
CA ASN A 109 5.49 4.45 15.75
C ASN A 109 4.55 3.67 14.83
N LEU A 110 4.93 3.46 13.57
CA LEU A 110 4.19 2.66 12.60
C LEU A 110 4.19 1.18 13.00
N GLU A 111 5.32 0.66 13.46
CA GLU A 111 5.51 -0.73 13.92
C GLU A 111 4.54 -1.11 15.06
N LYS A 112 4.08 -0.13 15.83
CA LYS A 112 3.13 -0.32 16.94
C LYS A 112 1.66 -0.38 16.49
N LYS A 113 1.37 -0.12 15.22
CA LYS A 113 0.01 -0.13 14.67
C LYS A 113 -0.38 -1.53 14.20
N GLU A 114 -1.68 -1.75 14.02
CA GLU A 114 -2.21 -2.96 13.39
C GLU A 114 -1.59 -3.21 12.00
N VAL A 115 -1.27 -4.47 11.69
CA VAL A 115 -0.60 -4.90 10.45
C VAL A 115 -1.25 -4.35 9.19
N VAL A 116 -2.59 -4.36 9.13
CA VAL A 116 -3.37 -3.82 8.00
C VAL A 116 -3.13 -2.32 7.80
N SER A 117 -3.00 -1.56 8.89
CA SER A 117 -2.69 -0.13 8.82
C SER A 117 -1.28 0.11 8.30
N GLN A 118 -0.31 -0.73 8.71
CA GLN A 118 1.06 -0.67 8.22
C GLN A 118 1.14 -0.94 6.71
N ILE A 119 0.47 -2.01 6.24
CA ILE A 119 0.35 -2.36 4.81
C ILE A 119 -0.23 -1.19 4.01
N ASN A 120 -1.34 -0.60 4.48
CA ASN A 120 -1.99 0.51 3.78
C ASN A 120 -1.06 1.72 3.62
N ILE A 121 -0.29 2.04 4.67
CA ILE A 121 0.66 3.16 4.65
C ILE A 121 1.79 2.87 3.67
N LEU A 122 2.40 1.68 3.73
CA LEU A 122 3.48 1.31 2.82
C LEU A 122 3.02 1.30 1.36
N LEU A 123 1.90 0.64 1.05
CA LEU A 123 1.32 0.65 -0.30
C LEU A 123 0.97 2.06 -0.78
N GLY A 124 0.57 2.95 0.12
CA GLY A 124 0.25 4.35 -0.19
C GLY A 124 1.48 5.20 -0.49
N LEU A 125 2.66 4.80 -0.01
CA LEU A 125 3.93 5.45 -0.33
C LEU A 125 4.53 4.97 -1.65
N LEU A 126 4.18 3.75 -2.08
CA LEU A 126 4.65 3.17 -3.32
C LEU A 126 3.94 3.77 -4.54
N THR A 127 4.68 3.90 -5.64
CA THR A 127 4.16 4.27 -6.94
C THR A 127 3.42 3.10 -7.60
N PRO A 128 2.63 3.33 -8.65
CA PRO A 128 1.98 2.25 -9.39
C PRO A 128 2.94 1.19 -9.93
N TYR A 129 4.13 1.60 -10.38
CA TYR A 129 5.15 0.69 -10.89
C TYR A 129 5.71 -0.20 -9.78
N GLU A 130 6.04 0.37 -8.62
CA GLU A 130 6.58 -0.40 -7.51
C GLU A 130 5.55 -1.40 -6.94
N ARG A 131 4.27 -1.01 -6.87
CA ARG A 131 3.20 -1.93 -6.48
C ARG A 131 3.07 -3.10 -7.46
N TYR A 132 3.15 -2.82 -8.76
CA TYR A 132 3.15 -3.84 -9.80
C TYR A 132 4.38 -4.77 -9.71
N ASP A 133 5.56 -4.20 -9.48
CA ASP A 133 6.79 -4.98 -9.33
C ASP A 133 6.70 -6.01 -8.19
N ILE A 134 6.07 -5.64 -7.08
CA ILE A 134 5.87 -6.54 -5.93
C ILE A 134 4.91 -7.69 -6.29
N ILE A 135 3.80 -7.39 -6.97
CA ILE A 135 2.85 -8.40 -7.45
C ILE A 135 3.56 -9.41 -8.38
N VAL A 136 4.33 -8.89 -9.34
CA VAL A 136 5.07 -9.72 -10.30
C VAL A 136 6.16 -10.53 -9.61
N TYR A 137 6.89 -9.92 -8.66
CA TYR A 137 7.93 -10.59 -7.89
C TYR A 137 7.34 -11.77 -7.10
N PHE A 138 6.25 -11.55 -6.37
CA PHE A 138 5.59 -12.59 -5.60
C PHE A 138 5.11 -13.74 -6.51
N SER A 139 4.41 -13.40 -7.58
CA SER A 139 3.87 -14.39 -8.51
C SER A 139 4.97 -15.25 -9.14
N LYS A 140 6.09 -14.62 -9.55
CA LYS A 140 7.26 -15.36 -10.09
C LYS A 140 7.94 -16.22 -9.03
N LYS A 141 8.13 -15.70 -7.81
CA LYS A 141 8.77 -16.42 -6.71
C LYS A 141 8.00 -17.70 -6.34
N HIS A 142 6.67 -17.65 -6.45
CA HIS A 142 5.78 -18.73 -6.03
C HIS A 142 5.17 -19.52 -7.21
N ASN A 143 5.61 -19.26 -8.45
CA ASN A 143 5.09 -19.88 -9.68
C ASN A 143 3.56 -19.79 -9.82
N ILE A 144 2.98 -18.63 -9.50
CA ILE A 144 1.55 -18.35 -9.63
C ILE A 144 1.31 -17.72 -11.01
N ASP A 145 0.42 -18.31 -11.82
CA ASP A 145 0.01 -17.72 -13.10
C ASP A 145 -0.84 -16.46 -12.88
N LEU A 146 -0.31 -15.32 -13.33
CA LEU A 146 -0.96 -14.00 -13.19
C LEU A 146 -2.30 -13.90 -13.93
N GLU A 147 -2.58 -14.77 -14.91
CA GLU A 147 -3.87 -14.81 -15.62
C GLU A 147 -5.02 -15.28 -14.73
N ILE A 148 -4.74 -15.97 -13.62
CA ILE A 148 -5.76 -16.45 -12.67
C ILE A 148 -6.07 -15.39 -11.60
N ALA A 149 -5.15 -14.46 -11.34
CA ALA A 149 -5.26 -13.47 -10.26
C ALA A 149 -5.99 -12.16 -10.67
N LEU A 150 -6.35 -12.00 -11.95
CA LEU A 150 -6.98 -10.79 -12.51
C LEU A 150 -8.46 -10.97 -12.92
N LEU A 151 -9.10 -12.07 -12.53
CA LEU A 151 -10.54 -12.34 -12.66
C LEU A 151 -11.30 -11.95 -11.39
#